data_AF-W9SWA3-F1
#
_entry.id   AF-W9SWA3-F1
#
_cell.length_a   1.000
_cell.length_b   1.000
_cell.length_c   1.000
_cell.angle_alpha   90.00
_cell.angle_beta   90.00
_cell.angle_gamma   90.00
#
_symmetry.space_group_name_H-M   'P 1'
#
loop_
_entity.id
_entity.type
_entity.pdbx_description
1 polymer ?
#
loop_
_entity_poly.entity_id
_entity_poly.type
_entity_poly.pdbx_seq_one_letter_code
_entity_poly.pdbx_strand_id
1 'polypeptide(L)'
;MEDISRLSVFIVDDKIYRSNASKRARLRNYLDRFLILRKGTDIQCFHIKWHVQSVITDEEEYRVLSWLHSAAICNVKKLRLHINLRRESDLTLLLNLLYCVFLESLTLNFHVGFGILKIPSSISAIGLSSLKYLKLSYVKINESFGNWVSSNCKFLEELFLFSIRATESLSITSSSLKVLEIFWVLGLEHLHVSAQILE
;
A
#
# COMPACT_ATOMS: atom_id res chain seq x y z
N MET A 1 -2.99 -30.62 -13.17
CA MET A 1 -3.26 -29.78 -11.98
C MET A 1 -1.92 -29.16 -11.62
N GLU A 2 -1.60 -28.01 -12.21
CA GLU A 2 -0.29 -27.37 -12.03
C GLU A 2 -0.14 -26.94 -10.56
N ASP A 3 1.06 -27.16 -10.03
CA ASP A 3 1.42 -26.91 -8.64
C ASP A 3 1.51 -25.39 -8.38
N ILE A 4 0.36 -24.81 -8.04
CA ILE A 4 0.17 -23.39 -7.75
C ILE A 4 1.05 -22.93 -6.56
N SER A 5 1.61 -23.87 -5.80
CA SER A 5 2.46 -23.60 -4.61
C SER A 5 3.79 -22.90 -4.93
N ARG A 6 4.25 -22.91 -6.20
CA ARG A 6 5.59 -22.42 -6.59
C ARG A 6 5.66 -20.99 -7.10
N LEU A 7 4.54 -20.27 -7.23
CA LEU A 7 4.57 -18.89 -7.72
C LEU A 7 5.10 -17.94 -6.64
N SER A 8 6.38 -17.58 -6.71
CA SER A 8 6.98 -16.54 -5.85
C SER A 8 6.44 -15.14 -6.15
N VAL A 9 5.97 -14.91 -7.37
CA VAL A 9 5.41 -13.64 -7.83
C VAL A 9 3.98 -13.83 -8.28
N PHE A 10 3.08 -12.99 -7.77
CA PHE A 10 1.68 -12.99 -8.12
C PHE A 10 1.25 -11.61 -8.60
N ILE A 11 0.73 -11.54 -9.83
CA ILE A 11 0.35 -10.29 -10.50
C ILE A 11 -1.07 -10.41 -11.02
N VAL A 12 -1.93 -9.47 -10.66
CA VAL A 12 -3.30 -9.36 -11.15
C VAL A 12 -3.50 -7.98 -11.77
N ASP A 13 -4.05 -7.94 -12.99
CA ASP A 13 -4.44 -6.71 -13.68
C ASP A 13 -5.84 -6.86 -14.26
N ASP A 14 -6.76 -6.02 -13.82
CA ASP A 14 -8.16 -6.05 -14.25
C ASP A 14 -8.41 -5.40 -15.63
N LYS A 15 -7.39 -4.76 -16.24
CA LYS A 15 -7.51 -3.91 -17.43
C LYS A 15 -8.31 -4.54 -18.57
N ILE A 16 -8.03 -5.80 -18.89
CA ILE A 16 -8.66 -6.51 -20.01
C ILE A 16 -10.12 -6.91 -19.73
N TYR A 17 -10.56 -6.86 -18.46
CA TYR A 17 -11.89 -7.25 -18.03
C TYR A 17 -12.79 -6.07 -17.66
N ARG A 18 -12.29 -4.83 -17.73
CA ARG A 18 -13.01 -3.61 -17.29
C ARG A 18 -14.35 -3.39 -18.00
N SER A 19 -14.48 -3.78 -19.26
CA SER A 19 -15.73 -3.65 -20.02
C SER A 19 -16.66 -4.86 -19.89
N ASN A 20 -16.25 -5.92 -19.18
CA ASN A 20 -17.02 -7.16 -19.05
C ASN A 20 -17.21 -7.54 -17.58
N ALA A 21 -18.38 -7.17 -17.03
CA ALA A 21 -18.72 -7.41 -15.63
C ALA A 21 -18.61 -8.89 -15.22
N SER A 22 -18.99 -9.82 -16.09
CA SER A 22 -18.92 -11.26 -15.83
C SER A 22 -17.48 -11.76 -15.73
N LYS A 23 -16.60 -11.35 -16.64
CA LYS A 23 -15.18 -11.71 -16.58
C LYS A 23 -14.47 -11.07 -15.38
N ARG A 24 -14.81 -9.81 -15.06
CA ARG A 24 -14.30 -9.11 -13.87
C ARG A 24 -14.72 -9.82 -12.58
N ALA A 25 -15.98 -10.25 -12.47
CA ALA A 25 -16.48 -11.03 -11.34
C ALA A 25 -15.77 -12.39 -11.21
N ARG A 26 -15.53 -13.08 -12.33
CA ARG A 26 -14.75 -14.33 -12.34
C ARG A 26 -13.32 -14.12 -11.84
N LEU A 27 -12.65 -13.05 -12.28
CA LEU A 27 -11.31 -12.70 -11.81
C LEU A 27 -11.30 -12.44 -10.29
N ARG A 28 -12.27 -11.69 -9.77
CA ARG A 28 -12.39 -11.47 -8.32
C ARG A 28 -12.53 -12.79 -7.56
N ASN A 29 -13.47 -13.63 -7.96
CA ASN A 29 -13.73 -14.90 -7.28
C ASN A 29 -12.53 -15.86 -7.39
N TYR A 30 -11.79 -15.81 -8.50
CA TYR A 30 -10.54 -16.54 -8.65
C TYR A 30 -9.48 -16.04 -7.65
N LEU A 31 -9.31 -14.72 -7.52
CA LEU A 31 -8.36 -14.11 -6.59
C LEU A 31 -8.69 -14.47 -5.13
N ASP A 32 -9.96 -14.37 -4.74
CA ASP A 32 -10.43 -14.73 -3.40
C ASP A 32 -10.09 -16.19 -3.08
N ARG A 33 -10.42 -17.12 -3.99
CA ARG A 33 -10.14 -18.55 -3.82
C ARG A 33 -8.65 -18.85 -3.81
N PHE A 34 -7.89 -18.22 -4.71
CA PHE A 34 -6.44 -18.41 -4.80
C PHE A 34 -5.75 -18.06 -3.48
N LEU A 35 -6.11 -16.93 -2.89
CA LEU A 35 -5.53 -16.46 -1.63
C LEU A 35 -5.89 -17.36 -0.45
N ILE A 36 -7.15 -17.80 -0.36
CA ILE A 36 -7.60 -18.76 0.66
C ILE A 36 -6.83 -20.09 0.54
N LEU A 37 -6.65 -20.58 -0.69
CA LEU A 37 -5.99 -21.87 -0.94
C LEU A 37 -4.49 -21.84 -0.64
N ARG A 38 -3.85 -20.66 -0.67
CA ARG A 38 -2.42 -20.54 -0.36
C ARG A 38 -2.09 -20.84 1.10
N LYS A 39 -3.06 -20.70 2.03
CA LYS A 39 -2.91 -21.07 3.46
C LYS A 39 -1.60 -20.59 4.11
N GLY A 40 -1.18 -19.36 3.81
CA GLY A 40 0.06 -18.79 4.36
C GLY A 40 1.36 -19.24 3.69
N THR A 41 1.29 -19.92 2.54
CA THR A 41 2.48 -20.19 1.71
C THR A 41 3.08 -18.88 1.23
N ASP A 42 4.37 -18.70 1.50
CA ASP A 42 5.10 -17.45 1.22
C ASP A 42 4.88 -16.92 -0.20
N ILE A 43 4.64 -15.61 -0.30
CA ILE A 43 4.60 -14.84 -1.55
C ILE A 43 5.78 -13.88 -1.54
N GLN A 44 6.70 -13.96 -2.48
CA GLN A 44 7.78 -12.98 -2.57
C GLN A 44 7.26 -11.62 -3.04
N CYS A 45 6.35 -11.60 -4.02
CA CYS A 45 5.78 -10.38 -4.58
C CYS A 45 4.28 -10.52 -4.83
N PHE A 46 3.49 -9.61 -4.28
CA PHE A 46 2.06 -9.50 -4.50
C PHE A 46 1.76 -8.16 -5.18
N HIS A 47 1.27 -8.20 -6.42
CA HIS A 47 0.99 -7.02 -7.22
C HIS A 47 -0.44 -7.04 -7.75
N ILE A 48 -1.24 -6.05 -7.37
CA ILE A 48 -2.60 -5.88 -7.85
C ILE A 48 -2.73 -4.53 -8.55
N LYS A 49 -3.28 -4.55 -9.76
CA LYS A 49 -3.82 -3.39 -10.46
C LYS A 49 -5.33 -3.55 -10.58
N TRP A 50 -6.07 -2.72 -9.86
CA TRP A 50 -7.51 -2.78 -9.75
C TRP A 50 -8.15 -1.45 -10.13
N HIS A 51 -9.15 -1.48 -11.00
CA HIS A 51 -9.88 -0.28 -11.39
C HIS A 51 -11.27 -0.29 -10.77
N VAL A 52 -11.58 0.70 -9.94
CA VAL A 52 -12.91 0.91 -9.38
C VAL A 52 -13.80 1.56 -10.44
N GLN A 53 -14.86 0.85 -10.85
CA GLN A 53 -15.71 1.29 -11.98
C GLN A 53 -16.61 2.49 -11.63
N SER A 54 -16.81 2.81 -10.36
CA SER A 54 -17.72 3.87 -9.92
C SER A 54 -17.18 4.53 -8.63
N VAL A 55 -18.05 4.81 -7.66
CA VAL A 55 -17.63 4.95 -6.26
C VAL A 55 -17.23 3.55 -5.77
N ILE A 56 -16.20 3.48 -4.92
CA ILE A 56 -15.85 2.22 -4.28
C ILE A 56 -17.01 1.79 -3.38
N THR A 57 -17.51 0.58 -3.57
CA THR A 57 -18.54 0.02 -2.71
C THR A 57 -17.90 -0.62 -1.49
N ASP A 58 -18.63 -0.73 -0.38
CA ASP A 58 -18.17 -1.44 0.82
C ASP A 58 -17.71 -2.87 0.50
N GLU A 59 -18.36 -3.53 -0.48
CA GLU A 59 -17.96 -4.85 -0.96
C GLU A 59 -16.61 -4.81 -1.69
N GLU A 60 -16.39 -3.85 -2.59
CA GLU A 60 -15.11 -3.72 -3.30
C GLU A 60 -13.97 -3.35 -2.34
N GLU A 61 -14.23 -2.45 -1.38
CA GLU A 61 -13.29 -2.12 -0.32
C GLU A 61 -12.97 -3.35 0.53
N TYR A 62 -13.99 -4.05 1.06
CA TYR A 62 -13.80 -5.26 1.86
C TYR A 62 -12.95 -6.31 1.13
N ARG A 63 -13.17 -6.51 -0.18
CA ARG A 63 -12.36 -7.44 -0.98
C ARG A 63 -10.91 -7.00 -1.08
N VAL A 64 -10.64 -5.73 -1.39
CA VAL A 64 -9.27 -5.20 -1.43
C VAL A 64 -8.58 -5.39 -0.08
N LEU A 65 -9.26 -5.08 1.02
CA LEU A 65 -8.74 -5.27 2.38
C LEU A 65 -8.47 -6.75 2.69
N SER A 66 -9.38 -7.65 2.28
CA SER A 66 -9.22 -9.10 2.42
C SER A 66 -8.00 -9.63 1.63
N TRP A 67 -7.75 -9.09 0.43
CA TRP A 67 -6.56 -9.44 -0.35
C TRP A 67 -5.27 -9.01 0.35
N LEU A 68 -5.25 -7.81 0.93
CA LEU A 68 -4.11 -7.31 1.70
C LEU A 68 -3.86 -8.15 2.95
N HIS A 69 -4.91 -8.49 3.70
CA HIS A 69 -4.82 -9.36 4.86
C HIS A 69 -4.27 -10.75 4.48
N SER A 70 -4.73 -11.31 3.36
CA SER A 70 -4.21 -12.59 2.87
C SER A 70 -2.74 -12.51 2.46
N ALA A 71 -2.32 -11.40 1.85
CA ALA A 71 -0.92 -11.16 1.53
C ALA A 71 -0.05 -11.06 2.79
N ALA A 72 -0.56 -10.44 3.86
CA ALA A 72 0.10 -10.39 5.16
C ALA A 72 0.33 -11.80 5.74
N ILE A 73 -0.69 -12.66 5.70
CA ILE A 73 -0.59 -14.06 6.15
C ILE A 73 0.44 -14.86 5.33
N CYS A 74 0.62 -14.51 4.05
CA CYS A 74 1.58 -15.16 3.16
C CYS A 74 2.99 -14.55 3.22
N ASN A 75 3.35 -13.90 4.33
CA ASN A 75 4.69 -13.33 4.59
C ASN A 75 5.24 -12.49 3.42
N VAL A 76 4.39 -11.65 2.83
CA VAL A 76 4.75 -10.96 1.59
C VAL A 76 5.95 -10.03 1.78
N LYS A 77 6.96 -10.16 0.91
CA LYS A 77 8.15 -9.27 0.93
C LYS A 77 7.95 -7.99 0.14
N LYS A 78 7.26 -8.07 -1.00
CA LYS A 78 7.01 -6.93 -1.89
C LYS A 78 5.53 -6.81 -2.17
N LEU A 79 4.92 -5.69 -1.79
CA LEU A 79 3.52 -5.40 -2.04
C LEU A 79 3.40 -4.20 -2.97
N ARG A 80 2.68 -4.38 -4.08
CA ARG A 80 2.36 -3.31 -5.04
C ARG A 80 0.86 -3.25 -5.27
N LEU A 81 0.24 -2.17 -4.85
CA LEU A 81 -1.19 -1.96 -5.00
C LEU A 81 -1.43 -0.70 -5.82
N HIS A 82 -2.05 -0.89 -6.97
CA HIS A 82 -2.46 0.18 -7.88
C HIS A 82 -3.98 0.20 -7.95
N ILE A 83 -4.60 1.23 -7.38
CA ILE A 83 -6.06 1.38 -7.38
C ILE A 83 -6.43 2.61 -8.19
N ASN A 84 -7.16 2.42 -9.28
CA ASN A 84 -7.74 3.54 -10.02
C ASN A 84 -9.11 3.88 -9.40
N LEU A 85 -9.19 5.04 -8.75
CA LEU A 85 -10.38 5.54 -8.09
C LEU A 85 -11.00 6.64 -8.96
N ARG A 86 -12.31 6.63 -9.20
CA ARG A 86 -12.95 7.73 -9.95
C ARG A 86 -13.05 9.04 -9.16
N ARG A 87 -13.05 8.97 -7.84
CA ARG A 87 -13.16 10.09 -6.90
C ARG A 87 -12.30 9.81 -5.67
N GLU A 88 -12.04 10.84 -4.87
CA GLU A 88 -11.40 10.66 -3.55
C GLU A 88 -12.19 9.65 -2.71
N SER A 89 -11.48 8.76 -2.01
CA SER A 89 -12.11 7.70 -1.22
C SER A 89 -11.30 7.38 0.03
N ASP A 90 -12.01 7.15 1.12
CA ASP A 90 -11.49 6.86 2.46
C ASP A 90 -10.97 5.41 2.59
N LEU A 91 -10.08 4.98 1.70
CA LEU A 91 -9.52 3.63 1.76
C LEU A 91 -8.52 3.48 2.91
N THR A 92 -8.97 2.89 4.02
CA THR A 92 -8.12 2.67 5.20
C THR A 92 -7.21 1.46 5.01
N LEU A 93 -6.17 1.59 4.19
CA LEU A 93 -5.34 0.46 3.78
C LEU A 93 -4.33 0.00 4.83
N LEU A 94 -3.78 0.93 5.63
CA LEU A 94 -2.62 0.58 6.47
C LEU A 94 -2.96 -0.40 7.58
N LEU A 95 -4.18 -0.38 8.12
CA LEU A 95 -4.59 -1.30 9.19
C LEU A 95 -4.31 -2.78 8.86
N ASN A 96 -4.57 -3.20 7.62
CA ASN A 96 -4.36 -4.58 7.20
C ASN A 96 -2.91 -4.90 6.89
N LEU A 97 -2.09 -3.87 6.62
CA LEU A 97 -0.67 -4.03 6.29
C LEU A 97 0.22 -4.09 7.53
N LEU A 98 -0.26 -3.63 8.69
CA LEU A 98 0.51 -3.62 9.96
C LEU A 98 0.99 -5.02 10.38
N TYR A 99 0.34 -6.09 9.90
CA TYR A 99 0.75 -7.47 10.18
C TYR A 99 1.81 -8.03 9.21
N CYS A 100 2.24 -7.28 8.19
CA CYS A 100 3.24 -7.74 7.22
C CYS A 100 4.67 -7.56 7.77
N VAL A 101 5.06 -8.37 8.77
CA VAL A 101 6.37 -8.26 9.45
C VAL A 101 7.55 -8.42 8.49
N PHE A 102 7.39 -9.20 7.42
CA PHE A 102 8.41 -9.47 6.41
C PHE A 102 8.38 -8.50 5.22
N LEU A 103 7.52 -7.47 5.25
CA LEU A 103 7.38 -6.54 4.13
C LEU A 103 8.61 -5.64 4.02
N GLU A 104 9.38 -5.84 2.96
CA GLU A 104 10.59 -5.09 2.64
C GLU A 104 10.28 -3.91 1.70
N SER A 105 9.24 -4.02 0.87
CA SER A 105 8.88 -3.01 -0.13
C SER A 105 7.37 -2.82 -0.25
N LEU A 106 6.91 -1.58 -0.08
CA LEU A 106 5.52 -1.18 -0.24
C LEU A 106 5.39 -0.11 -1.32
N THR A 107 4.53 -0.36 -2.30
CA THR A 107 4.09 0.63 -3.30
C THR A 107 2.57 0.75 -3.25
N LEU A 108 2.08 1.93 -2.90
CA LEU A 108 0.67 2.29 -2.97
C LEU A 108 0.50 3.41 -4.00
N ASN A 109 -0.23 3.13 -5.06
CA ASN A 109 -0.49 4.08 -6.13
C ASN A 109 -1.99 4.18 -6.37
N PHE A 110 -2.57 5.31 -6.01
CA PHE A 110 -3.93 5.64 -6.39
C PHE A 110 -3.88 6.42 -7.70
N HIS A 111 -4.82 6.21 -8.61
CA HIS A 111 -4.91 7.00 -9.82
C HIS A 111 -6.24 7.75 -9.82
N VAL A 112 -6.21 9.01 -10.26
CA VAL A 112 -7.36 9.94 -10.38
C VAL A 112 -7.90 10.41 -9.02
N GLY A 113 -8.45 9.52 -8.21
CA GLY A 113 -8.90 9.81 -6.85
C GLY A 113 -7.77 9.68 -5.84
N PHE A 114 -7.64 10.62 -4.91
CA PHE A 114 -6.71 10.49 -3.79
C PHE A 114 -7.21 9.39 -2.84
N GLY A 115 -6.32 8.48 -2.43
CA GLY A 115 -6.58 7.55 -1.33
C GLY A 115 -6.22 8.18 0.01
N ILE A 116 -7.02 8.00 1.05
CA ILE A 116 -6.70 8.52 2.40
C ILE A 116 -5.92 7.49 3.20
N LEU A 117 -4.68 7.82 3.56
CA LEU A 117 -3.84 6.95 4.37
C LEU A 117 -4.06 7.25 5.87
N LYS A 118 -5.08 6.61 6.47
CA LYS A 118 -5.33 6.75 7.91
C LYS A 118 -4.36 5.88 8.70
N ILE A 119 -3.51 6.51 9.50
CA ILE A 119 -2.65 5.84 10.47
C ILE A 119 -3.31 5.95 11.84
N PRO A 120 -3.65 4.82 12.47
CA PRO A 120 -4.25 4.85 13.80
C PRO A 120 -3.25 5.41 14.81
N SER A 121 -3.68 6.42 15.56
CA SER A 121 -2.88 7.04 16.64
C SER A 121 -2.55 6.07 17.78
N SER A 122 -3.36 5.01 17.96
CA SER A 122 -3.21 3.99 19.01
C SER A 122 -2.29 2.82 18.63
N ILE A 123 -1.87 2.69 17.36
CA ILE A 123 -1.05 1.55 16.89
C ILE A 123 0.42 1.98 16.73
N SER A 124 0.94 2.71 17.72
CA SER A 124 2.36 3.00 17.86
C SER A 124 3.23 1.74 18.08
N ALA A 125 2.61 0.58 18.35
CA ALA A 125 3.32 -0.63 18.80
C ALA A 125 3.60 -1.69 17.72
N ILE A 126 2.98 -1.65 16.53
CA ILE A 126 3.19 -2.68 15.48
C ILE A 126 3.56 -1.98 14.17
N GLY A 127 4.85 -2.02 13.83
CA GLY A 127 5.42 -1.32 12.68
C GLY A 127 5.80 -2.25 11.53
N LEU A 128 5.94 -1.69 10.33
CA LEU A 128 6.57 -2.36 9.20
C LEU A 128 8.10 -2.37 9.40
N SER A 129 8.55 -3.14 10.40
CA SER A 129 9.94 -3.11 10.87
C SER A 129 10.95 -3.64 9.86
N SER A 130 10.53 -4.36 8.82
CA SER A 130 11.43 -4.81 7.74
C SER A 130 11.41 -3.88 6.53
N LEU A 131 10.60 -2.81 6.54
CA LEU A 131 10.38 -1.96 5.38
C LEU A 131 11.61 -1.14 5.05
N LYS A 132 12.10 -1.32 3.83
CA LYS A 132 13.24 -0.58 3.25
C LYS A 132 12.84 0.38 2.17
N TYR A 133 11.73 0.11 1.48
CA TYR A 133 11.24 0.89 0.36
C TYR A 133 9.77 1.25 0.56
N LEU A 134 9.45 2.55 0.51
CA LEU A 134 8.08 3.05 0.53
C LEU A 134 7.84 4.01 -0.62
N LYS A 135 6.89 3.69 -1.49
CA LYS A 135 6.40 4.60 -2.53
C LYS A 135 4.91 4.84 -2.39
N LEU A 136 4.53 6.10 -2.24
CA LEU A 136 3.16 6.56 -2.18
C LEU A 136 2.88 7.48 -3.38
N SER A 137 1.75 7.28 -4.04
CA SER A 137 1.32 8.12 -5.16
C SER A 137 -0.18 8.43 -5.09
N TYR A 138 -0.54 9.70 -5.23
CA TYR A 138 -1.92 10.21 -5.11
C TYR A 138 -2.57 9.86 -3.78
N VAL A 139 -1.88 10.18 -2.69
CA VAL A 139 -2.32 9.86 -1.32
C VAL A 139 -2.53 11.14 -0.53
N LYS A 140 -3.57 11.15 0.32
CA LYS A 140 -3.73 12.13 1.37
C LYS A 140 -3.07 11.62 2.66
N ILE A 141 -2.11 12.38 3.17
CA ILE A 141 -1.39 12.12 4.42
C ILE A 141 -1.58 13.27 5.40
N ASN A 142 -1.32 13.02 6.67
CA ASN A 142 -1.31 14.03 7.73
C ASN A 142 -0.06 13.86 8.60
N GLU A 143 0.08 14.66 9.66
CA GLU A 143 1.19 14.61 10.61
C GLU A 143 1.46 13.21 11.19
N SER A 144 0.42 12.39 11.36
CA SER A 144 0.58 11.02 11.86
C SER A 144 1.43 10.14 10.92
N PHE A 145 1.47 10.45 9.63
CA PHE A 145 2.38 9.82 8.66
C PHE A 145 3.85 10.05 9.01
N GLY A 146 4.23 11.30 9.27
CA GLY A 146 5.59 11.64 9.65
C GLY A 146 6.02 10.93 10.93
N ASN A 147 5.14 10.93 11.94
CA ASN A 147 5.38 10.26 13.22
C ASN A 147 5.55 8.74 13.06
N TRP A 148 4.73 8.11 12.21
CA TRP A 148 4.81 6.68 11.92
C TRP A 148 6.08 6.30 11.16
N VAL A 149 6.46 7.06 10.14
CA VAL A 149 7.76 6.85 9.45
C VAL A 149 8.88 6.92 10.49
N SER A 150 8.87 7.95 11.33
CA SER A 150 9.94 8.20 12.30
C SER A 150 10.03 7.15 13.40
N SER A 151 8.89 6.60 13.84
CA SER A 151 8.84 5.71 15.00
C SER A 151 8.86 4.22 14.61
N ASN A 152 8.32 3.87 13.45
CA ASN A 152 7.98 2.49 13.10
C ASN A 152 8.73 1.94 11.87
N CYS A 153 9.37 2.78 11.06
CA CYS A 153 10.08 2.38 9.84
C CYS A 153 11.61 2.45 9.99
N LYS A 154 12.16 1.74 10.99
CA LYS A 154 13.57 1.87 11.43
C LYS A 154 14.62 1.56 10.35
N PHE A 155 14.27 0.78 9.33
CA PHE A 155 15.17 0.38 8.24
C PHE A 155 14.75 0.97 6.90
N LEU A 156 13.90 2.01 6.89
CA LEU A 156 13.46 2.64 5.65
C LEU A 156 14.62 3.37 4.99
N GLU A 157 15.08 2.84 3.86
CA GLU A 157 16.20 3.37 3.09
C GLU A 157 15.72 4.35 2.02
N GLU A 158 14.56 4.08 1.41
CA GLU A 158 14.03 4.90 0.31
C GLU A 158 12.56 5.27 0.54
N LEU A 159 12.28 6.57 0.49
CA LEU A 159 10.93 7.14 0.61
C LEU A 159 10.60 8.00 -0.60
N PHE A 160 9.55 7.62 -1.30
CA PHE A 160 9.04 8.36 -2.45
C PHE A 160 7.59 8.80 -2.25
N LEU A 161 7.36 10.10 -2.38
CA LEU A 161 6.09 10.77 -2.18
C LEU A 161 5.72 11.53 -3.46
N PHE A 162 4.79 11.00 -4.26
CA PHE A 162 4.36 11.61 -5.52
C PHE A 162 2.90 12.05 -5.47
N SER A 163 2.59 13.26 -5.92
CA SER A 163 1.21 13.76 -5.97
C SER A 163 0.52 13.62 -4.61
N ILE A 164 1.07 14.21 -3.56
CA ILE A 164 0.56 14.06 -2.19
C ILE A 164 -0.31 15.25 -1.80
N ARG A 165 -1.41 14.99 -1.10
CA ARG A 165 -2.13 16.01 -0.32
C ARG A 165 -1.73 15.87 1.14
N ALA A 166 -1.05 16.86 1.69
CA ALA A 166 -0.62 16.82 3.08
C ALA A 166 -1.43 17.80 3.94
N THR A 167 -1.32 17.63 5.26
CA THR A 167 -1.59 18.70 6.22
C THR A 167 -0.49 19.77 6.13
N GLU A 168 -0.73 20.91 6.78
CA GLU A 168 0.17 22.07 6.78
C GLU A 168 1.62 21.69 7.15
N SER A 169 1.81 20.77 8.09
CA SER A 169 3.14 20.30 8.51
C SER A 169 3.38 18.81 8.26
N LEU A 170 4.64 18.47 7.91
CA LEU A 170 5.16 17.11 7.85
C LEU A 170 6.57 17.07 8.43
N SER A 171 6.76 16.27 9.48
CA SER A 171 8.07 16.03 10.09
C SER A 171 8.49 14.57 9.94
N ILE A 172 9.67 14.33 9.38
CA ILE A 172 10.24 13.00 9.19
C ILE A 172 11.61 12.96 9.85
N THR A 173 11.80 12.03 10.78
CA THR A 173 13.11 11.74 11.39
C THR A 173 13.49 10.30 11.07
N SER A 174 14.65 10.06 10.47
CA SER A 174 15.11 8.71 10.18
C SER A 174 16.63 8.60 10.30
N SER A 175 17.11 7.50 10.87
CA SER A 175 18.55 7.19 10.91
C SER A 175 19.01 6.33 9.73
N SER A 176 18.10 5.79 8.93
CA SER A 176 18.39 4.83 7.84
C SER A 176 18.01 5.34 6.45
N LEU A 177 17.32 6.48 6.35
CA LEU A 177 16.83 7.02 5.09
C LEU A 177 17.99 7.60 4.26
N LYS A 178 18.20 7.00 3.09
CA LYS A 178 19.23 7.36 2.10
C LYS A 178 18.67 8.19 0.96
N VAL A 179 17.43 7.88 0.55
CA VAL A 179 16.76 8.55 -0.58
C VAL A 179 15.42 9.10 -0.13
N LEU A 180 15.20 10.39 -0.36
CA LEU A 180 13.92 11.07 -0.17
C LEU A 180 13.54 11.82 -1.44
N GLU A 181 12.47 11.40 -2.07
CA GLU A 181 11.93 12.03 -3.27
C GLU A 181 10.51 12.52 -2.99
N ILE A 182 10.29 13.82 -3.15
CA ILE A 182 9.00 14.46 -2.91
C ILE A 182 8.63 15.29 -4.14
N PHE A 183 7.52 14.94 -4.81
CA PHE A 183 7.06 15.61 -6.02
C PHE A 183 5.56 15.90 -5.95
N TRP A 184 5.18 17.09 -6.43
CA TRP A 184 3.78 17.52 -6.56
C TRP A 184 2.99 17.42 -5.25
N VAL A 185 3.45 18.12 -4.22
CA VAL A 185 2.74 18.18 -2.92
C VAL A 185 1.79 19.37 -2.90
N LEU A 186 0.57 19.13 -2.42
CA LEU A 186 -0.47 20.14 -2.24
C LEU A 186 -0.78 20.28 -0.74
N GLY A 187 -0.85 21.52 -0.26
CA GLY A 187 -1.24 21.83 1.12
C GLY A 187 -0.15 21.67 2.18
N LEU A 188 1.09 21.36 1.78
CA LEU A 188 2.24 21.31 2.70
C LEU A 188 2.91 22.69 2.77
N GLU A 189 2.91 23.29 3.96
CA GLU A 189 3.54 24.58 4.24
C GLU A 189 4.90 24.42 4.93
N HIS A 190 5.01 23.41 5.79
CA HIS A 190 6.19 23.15 6.61
C HIS A 190 6.66 21.70 6.45
N LEU A 191 7.83 21.53 5.85
CA LEU A 191 8.52 20.25 5.77
C LEU A 191 9.76 20.28 6.68
N HIS A 192 9.81 19.38 7.64
CA HIS A 192 10.99 19.15 8.48
C HIS A 192 11.52 17.73 8.24
N VAL A 193 12.78 17.62 7.84
CA VAL A 193 13.44 16.32 7.62
C VAL A 193 14.74 16.29 8.41
N SER A 194 14.87 15.30 9.27
CA SER A 194 16.09 14.98 10.01
C SER A 194 16.55 13.58 9.62
N ALA A 195 17.48 13.50 8.67
CA ALA A 195 18.04 12.25 8.18
C ALA A 195 19.55 12.40 7.94
N GLN A 196 20.35 11.70 8.76
CA GLN A 196 21.81 11.92 8.81
C GLN A 196 22.56 11.40 7.58
N ILE A 197 21.99 10.42 6.88
CA ILE A 197 22.62 9.72 5.77
C ILE A 197 21.89 9.93 4.44
N LEU A 198 21.04 10.97 4.38
CA LEU A 198 20.31 11.34 3.17
C LEU A 198 21.29 11.90 2.13
N GLU A 199 21.29 11.31 0.94
CA GLU A 199 22.13 11.73 -0.21
C GLU A 199 21.52 12.89 -1.01
#